data_AF-A0A1C5QG25-F1
#
_entry.id   AF-A0A1C5QG25-F1
#
_cell.length_a   1.000
_cell.length_b   1.000
_cell.length_c   1.000
_cell.angle_alpha   90.00
_cell.angle_beta   90.00
_cell.angle_gamma   90.00
#
_symmetry.space_group_name_H-M   'P 1'
#
loop_
_entity.id
_entity.type
_entity.pdbx_description
1 polymer ?
#
loop_
_entity_poly.entity_id
_entity_poly.type
_entity_poly.pdbx_seq_one_letter_code
_entity_poly.pdbx_strand_id
1 'polypeptide(L)'
;MKFEYMMETEKILPYYQFPKFLLELPLSQNAKILYMLLYDRARISQKNHWLNEDGYVYFVFPITEISLKWGKCCTSVKAAMKELDEYGLLIRSSGGFSKPNHLYMRIPCIELISEPDVKQTDENKTSIGMKSCPSFSRKTASSMVGIVPPSKVKEKYNFSNKIRVNYEYEEGDSL
;
A
#
# COMPACT_ATOMS: atom_id res chain seq x y z
N MET A 1 8.70 -35.31 16.63
CA MET A 1 8.48 -35.05 15.19
C MET A 1 9.47 -35.89 14.41
N LYS A 2 9.05 -36.52 13.30
CA LYS A 2 9.96 -37.15 12.35
C LYS A 2 10.31 -36.11 11.27
N PHE A 3 11.56 -36.09 10.84
CA PHE A 3 12.06 -35.17 9.84
C PHE A 3 12.72 -35.96 8.71
N GLU A 4 12.47 -35.54 7.47
CA GLU A 4 13.04 -36.14 6.26
C GLU A 4 13.84 -35.06 5.52
N TYR A 5 14.89 -35.47 4.80
CA TYR A 5 15.69 -34.56 3.98
C TYR A 5 14.99 -34.29 2.65
N MET A 6 15.06 -33.05 2.17
CA MET A 6 14.49 -32.69 0.87
C MET A 6 15.21 -33.44 -0.26
N MET A 7 14.47 -34.25 -1.01
CA MET A 7 14.99 -35.01 -2.17
C MET A 7 14.51 -34.41 -3.49
N GLU A 8 15.27 -34.62 -4.58
CA GLU A 8 14.94 -34.08 -5.91
C GLU A 8 13.59 -34.55 -6.47
N THR A 9 13.13 -35.73 -6.06
CA THR A 9 11.88 -36.35 -6.52
C THR A 9 10.65 -35.94 -5.71
N GLU A 10 10.83 -35.15 -4.66
CA GLU A 10 9.72 -34.77 -3.79
C GLU A 10 8.82 -33.72 -4.41
N LYS A 11 7.52 -33.82 -4.08
CA LYS A 11 6.52 -32.86 -4.53
C LYS A 11 6.78 -31.50 -3.87
N ILE A 12 6.72 -30.44 -4.67
CA ILE A 12 6.81 -29.05 -4.19
C ILE A 12 5.67 -28.81 -3.19
N LEU A 13 6.05 -28.41 -1.98
CA LEU A 13 5.09 -28.03 -0.94
C LEU A 13 4.37 -26.73 -1.33
N PRO A 14 3.10 -26.55 -0.96
CA PRO A 14 2.44 -25.26 -1.07
C PRO A 14 3.24 -24.20 -0.29
N TYR A 15 3.49 -23.07 -0.92
CA TYR A 15 4.25 -21.98 -0.32
C TYR A 15 3.59 -20.64 -0.61
N TYR A 16 3.84 -19.68 0.27
CA TYR A 16 3.52 -18.29 0.02
C TYR A 16 4.70 -17.61 -0.66
N GLN A 17 4.43 -16.82 -1.70
CA GLN A 17 5.47 -16.04 -2.37
C GLN A 17 5.92 -14.89 -1.47
N PHE A 18 7.23 -14.77 -1.25
CA PHE A 18 7.85 -13.64 -0.55
C PHE A 18 8.44 -12.67 -1.59
N PRO A 19 7.83 -11.49 -1.82
CA PRO A 19 8.42 -10.49 -2.69
C PRO A 19 9.73 -9.94 -2.12
N LYS A 20 10.81 -9.98 -2.91
CA LYS A 20 12.16 -9.59 -2.46
C LYS A 20 12.24 -8.17 -1.91
N PHE A 21 11.50 -7.22 -2.50
CA PHE A 21 11.49 -5.82 -2.05
C PHE A 21 11.06 -5.65 -0.59
N LEU A 22 10.29 -6.59 -0.02
CA LEU A 22 9.93 -6.54 1.40
C LEU A 22 11.15 -6.69 2.32
N LEU A 23 12.27 -7.25 1.86
CA LEU A 23 13.51 -7.31 2.63
C LEU A 23 14.11 -5.92 2.85
N GLU A 24 14.02 -5.06 1.84
CA GLU A 24 14.61 -3.71 1.82
C GLU A 24 13.74 -2.71 2.60
N LEU A 25 12.45 -2.98 2.76
CA LEU A 25 11.55 -2.10 3.50
C LEU A 25 11.68 -2.28 5.03
N PRO A 26 11.68 -1.17 5.80
CA PRO A 26 11.73 -1.18 7.26
C PRO A 26 10.36 -1.52 7.90
N LEU A 27 9.73 -2.59 7.40
CA LEU A 27 8.50 -3.15 7.94
C LEU A 27 8.78 -4.14 9.08
N SER A 28 7.84 -4.27 10.00
CA SER A 28 7.80 -5.33 10.98
C SER A 28 7.65 -6.69 10.30
N GLN A 29 8.18 -7.74 10.94
CA GLN A 29 8.04 -9.11 10.43
C GLN A 29 6.58 -9.52 10.28
N ASN A 30 5.72 -9.01 11.17
CA ASN A 30 4.28 -9.22 11.12
C ASN A 30 3.65 -8.60 9.87
N ALA A 31 4.03 -7.37 9.51
CA ALA A 31 3.58 -6.73 8.29
C ALA A 31 4.08 -7.46 7.02
N LYS A 32 5.33 -7.94 7.01
CA LYS A 32 5.88 -8.72 5.89
C LYS A 32 5.12 -10.03 5.68
N ILE A 33 4.85 -10.79 6.76
CA ILE A 33 4.07 -12.03 6.69
C ILE A 33 2.63 -11.74 6.24
N LEU A 34 2.01 -10.69 6.79
CA LEU A 34 0.67 -10.30 6.37
C LEU A 34 0.62 -9.91 4.90
N TYR A 35 1.63 -9.18 4.40
CA TYR A 35 1.73 -8.87 2.96
C TYR A 35 1.69 -10.14 2.13
N MET A 36 2.47 -11.17 2.48
CA MET A 36 2.47 -12.44 1.73
C MET A 36 1.09 -13.11 1.69
N LEU A 37 0.38 -13.13 2.82
CA LEU A 37 -0.97 -13.69 2.92
C LEU A 37 -1.98 -12.91 2.07
N LEU A 38 -1.93 -11.58 2.11
CA LEU A 38 -2.79 -10.72 1.31
C LEU A 38 -2.46 -10.83 -0.18
N TYR A 39 -1.17 -10.98 -0.53
CA TYR A 39 -0.71 -11.13 -1.90
C TYR A 39 -1.22 -12.44 -2.52
N ASP A 40 -1.20 -13.54 -1.80
CA ASP A 40 -1.79 -14.79 -2.26
C ASP A 40 -3.30 -14.66 -2.53
N ARG A 41 -4.03 -13.99 -1.63
CA ARG A 41 -5.45 -13.68 -1.83
C ARG A 41 -5.70 -12.77 -3.04
N ALA A 42 -4.86 -11.77 -3.23
CA ALA A 42 -4.91 -10.87 -4.38
C ALA A 42 -4.68 -11.64 -5.70
N ARG A 43 -3.73 -12.60 -5.73
CA ARG A 43 -3.49 -13.45 -6.91
C ARG A 43 -4.68 -14.31 -7.28
N ILE A 44 -5.40 -14.84 -6.29
CA ILE A 44 -6.66 -15.56 -6.54
C ILE A 44 -7.70 -14.61 -7.14
N SER A 45 -7.83 -13.41 -6.59
CA SER A 45 -8.78 -12.39 -7.07
C SER A 45 -8.43 -11.91 -8.49
N GLN A 46 -7.14 -11.80 -8.80
CA GLN A 46 -6.62 -11.51 -10.14
C GLN A 46 -7.02 -12.60 -11.14
N LYS A 47 -6.88 -13.88 -10.79
CA LYS A 47 -7.31 -15.01 -11.64
C LYS A 47 -8.82 -15.04 -11.85
N ASN A 48 -9.58 -14.56 -10.87
CA ASN A 48 -11.04 -14.47 -10.94
C ASN A 48 -11.53 -13.18 -11.61
N HIS A 49 -10.63 -12.33 -12.12
CA HIS A 49 -10.96 -11.04 -12.72
C HIS A 49 -11.79 -10.11 -11.81
N TRP A 50 -11.50 -10.11 -10.50
CA TRP A 50 -12.07 -9.14 -9.56
C TRP A 50 -11.34 -7.79 -9.71
N LEU A 51 -11.80 -7.01 -10.69
CA LEU A 51 -11.22 -5.73 -11.08
C LEU A 51 -12.21 -4.58 -10.83
N ASN A 52 -11.70 -3.41 -10.46
CA ASN A 52 -12.50 -2.18 -10.50
C ASN A 52 -12.55 -1.61 -11.93
N GLU A 53 -13.24 -0.48 -12.11
CA GLU A 53 -13.38 0.23 -13.39
C GLU A 53 -12.04 0.64 -14.00
N ASP A 54 -11.04 0.94 -13.17
CA ASP A 54 -9.68 1.30 -13.60
C ASP A 54 -8.79 0.08 -13.89
N GLY A 55 -9.30 -1.14 -13.74
CA GLY A 55 -8.54 -2.38 -13.91
C GLY A 55 -7.66 -2.79 -12.72
N TYR A 56 -7.81 -2.17 -11.56
CA TYR A 56 -7.14 -2.57 -10.32
C TYR A 56 -7.79 -3.79 -9.69
N VAL A 57 -6.97 -4.78 -9.34
CA VAL A 57 -7.42 -5.96 -8.60
C VAL A 57 -7.85 -5.56 -7.20
N TYR A 58 -9.10 -5.87 -6.86
CA TYR A 58 -9.59 -5.77 -5.49
C TYR A 58 -9.83 -7.16 -4.90
N PHE A 59 -9.80 -7.24 -3.58
CA PHE A 59 -10.15 -8.47 -2.88
C PHE A 59 -10.86 -8.16 -1.57
N VAL A 60 -11.73 -9.10 -1.17
CA VAL A 60 -12.39 -9.08 0.13
C VAL A 60 -11.71 -10.13 1.00
N PHE A 61 -11.22 -9.67 2.15
CA PHE A 61 -10.56 -10.54 3.14
C PHE A 61 -10.84 -10.01 4.56
N PRO A 62 -11.91 -10.51 5.23
CA PRO A 62 -12.28 -10.06 6.56
C PRO A 62 -11.16 -10.28 7.58
N ILE A 63 -11.03 -9.38 8.55
CA ILE A 63 -10.01 -9.46 9.60
C ILE A 63 -10.09 -10.78 10.38
N THR A 64 -11.31 -11.31 10.57
CA THR A 64 -11.54 -12.60 11.23
C THR A 64 -10.96 -13.77 10.43
N GLU A 65 -11.11 -13.75 9.10
CA GLU A 65 -10.56 -14.78 8.22
C GLU A 65 -9.03 -14.68 8.15
N ILE A 66 -8.48 -13.46 8.10
CA ILE A 66 -7.03 -13.22 8.17
C ILE A 66 -6.48 -13.73 9.51
N SER A 67 -7.16 -13.40 10.61
CA SER A 67 -6.79 -13.82 11.97
C SER A 67 -6.71 -15.34 12.09
N LEU A 68 -7.72 -16.04 11.54
CA LEU A 68 -7.76 -17.50 11.51
C LEU A 68 -6.62 -18.09 10.66
N LYS A 69 -6.43 -17.59 9.44
CA LYS A 69 -5.39 -18.09 8.52
C LYS A 69 -3.97 -17.82 9.02
N TRP A 70 -3.74 -16.68 9.65
CA TRP A 70 -2.43 -16.30 10.19
C TRP A 70 -2.18 -16.89 11.59
N GLY A 71 -3.23 -17.25 12.33
CA GLY A 71 -3.11 -17.72 13.71
C GLY A 71 -2.73 -16.60 14.68
N LYS A 72 -3.13 -15.36 14.39
CA LYS A 72 -2.89 -14.17 15.23
C LYS A 72 -4.19 -13.50 15.61
N CYS A 73 -4.26 -12.87 16.77
CA CYS A 73 -5.46 -12.17 17.22
C CYS A 73 -5.79 -10.96 16.30
N CYS A 74 -7.08 -10.61 16.23
CA CYS A 74 -7.57 -9.51 15.39
C CYS A 74 -6.85 -8.17 15.64
N THR A 75 -6.38 -7.91 16.87
CA THR A 75 -5.63 -6.69 17.20
C THR A 75 -4.26 -6.66 16.53
N SER A 76 -3.55 -7.79 16.51
CA SER A 76 -2.28 -7.93 15.79
C SER A 76 -2.45 -7.80 14.29
N VAL A 77 -3.53 -8.38 13.74
CA VAL A 77 -3.88 -8.22 12.33
C VAL A 77 -4.11 -6.74 11.97
N LYS A 78 -4.93 -6.04 12.77
CA LYS A 78 -5.19 -4.61 12.57
C LYS A 78 -3.92 -3.77 12.65
N ALA A 79 -3.02 -4.07 13.58
CA ALA A 79 -1.75 -3.36 13.71
C ALA A 79 -0.87 -3.54 12.46
N ALA A 80 -0.72 -4.77 11.98
CA ALA A 80 0.04 -5.05 10.76
C ALA A 80 -0.63 -4.45 9.49
N MET A 81 -1.97 -4.48 9.39
CA MET A 81 -2.67 -3.80 8.30
C MET A 81 -2.45 -2.29 8.33
N LYS A 82 -2.47 -1.67 9.52
CA LYS A 82 -2.22 -0.24 9.70
C LYS A 82 -0.80 0.13 9.26
N GLU A 83 0.18 -0.69 9.60
CA GLU A 83 1.56 -0.50 9.15
C GLU A 83 1.67 -0.58 7.62
N LEU A 84 1.05 -1.58 6.98
CA LEU A 84 1.04 -1.68 5.51
C LEU A 84 0.35 -0.48 4.84
N ASP A 85 -0.69 0.08 5.47
CA ASP A 85 -1.39 1.30 5.04
C ASP A 85 -0.47 2.53 5.14
N GLU A 86 0.27 2.66 6.25
CA GLU A 86 1.25 3.75 6.48
C GLU A 86 2.38 3.75 5.43
N TYR A 87 2.85 2.58 5.01
CA TYR A 87 3.84 2.44 3.92
C TYR A 87 3.21 2.51 2.52
N GLY A 88 1.89 2.69 2.41
CA GLY A 88 1.18 2.81 1.14
C GLY A 88 1.15 1.51 0.32
N LEU A 89 1.38 0.36 0.95
CA LEU A 89 1.36 -0.98 0.35
C LEU A 89 -0.04 -1.60 0.30
N LEU A 90 -0.96 -1.10 1.12
CA LEU A 90 -2.33 -1.57 1.20
C LEU A 90 -3.29 -0.37 1.23
N ILE A 91 -4.27 -0.34 0.34
CA ILE A 91 -5.35 0.65 0.35
C ILE A 91 -6.66 -0.04 0.74
N ARG A 92 -7.44 0.63 1.59
CA ARG A 92 -8.75 0.16 2.05
C ARG A 92 -9.83 1.11 1.55
N SER A 93 -10.71 0.61 0.69
CA SER A 93 -11.92 1.32 0.30
C SER A 93 -13.10 0.79 1.09
N SER A 94 -13.81 1.68 1.79
CA SER A 94 -15.07 1.34 2.44
C SER A 94 -16.13 1.09 1.38
N GLY A 95 -16.81 -0.06 1.44
CA GLY A 95 -17.95 -0.36 0.58
C GLY A 95 -19.22 0.39 0.98
N GLY A 96 -19.23 1.07 2.13
CA GLY A 96 -20.42 1.66 2.74
C GLY A 96 -21.09 0.74 3.76
N PHE A 97 -22.31 1.08 4.18
CA PHE A 97 -23.07 0.28 5.14
C PHE A 97 -23.42 -1.09 4.53
N SER A 98 -23.22 -2.17 5.30
CA SER A 98 -23.50 -3.57 4.90
C SER A 98 -22.62 -4.18 3.79
N LYS A 99 -21.75 -3.41 3.12
CA LYS A 99 -20.86 -3.95 2.09
C LYS A 99 -19.47 -4.24 2.68
N PRO A 100 -18.82 -5.36 2.30
CA PRO A 100 -17.48 -5.64 2.76
C PRO A 100 -16.49 -4.60 2.23
N ASN A 101 -15.40 -4.40 2.96
CA ASN A 101 -14.32 -3.50 2.51
C ASN A 101 -13.58 -4.12 1.33
N HIS A 102 -13.32 -3.30 0.31
CA HIS A 102 -12.45 -3.66 -0.79
C HIS A 102 -11.00 -3.30 -0.43
N LEU A 103 -10.12 -4.28 -0.53
CA LEU A 103 -8.69 -4.13 -0.31
C LEU A 103 -7.97 -4.11 -1.65
N TYR A 104 -6.99 -3.23 -1.77
CA TYR A 104 -6.13 -3.11 -2.94
C TYR A 104 -4.67 -3.22 -2.50
N MET A 105 -3.93 -4.12 -3.12
CA MET A 105 -2.51 -4.29 -2.84
C MET A 105 -1.67 -3.47 -3.83
N ARG A 106 -0.68 -2.76 -3.32
CA ARG A 106 0.27 -1.98 -4.13
C ARG A 106 1.63 -2.66 -4.14
N ILE A 107 2.29 -2.52 -5.29
CA ILE A 107 3.65 -2.99 -5.53
C ILE A 107 4.48 -1.74 -5.84
N PRO A 108 5.54 -1.44 -5.08
CA PRO A 108 6.39 -0.28 -5.34
C PRO A 108 7.18 -0.48 -6.64
N CYS A 109 7.44 0.60 -7.37
CA CYS A 109 8.38 0.58 -8.49
C CYS A 109 9.81 0.50 -7.91
N ILE A 110 10.45 -0.65 -8.09
CA ILE A 110 11.73 -1.00 -7.44
C ILE A 110 12.90 -0.18 -8.03
N GLU A 111 12.74 0.42 -9.22
CA GLU A 111 13.76 1.27 -9.87
C GLU A 111 14.15 2.55 -9.08
N LEU A 112 13.47 2.84 -7.96
CA LEU A 112 13.72 4.02 -7.11
C LEU A 112 14.35 3.68 -5.75
N ILE A 113 14.65 2.41 -5.47
CA ILE A 113 15.15 1.97 -4.14
C ILE A 113 16.69 1.90 -4.10
N SER A 114 17.35 2.11 -5.24
CA SER A 114 18.81 2.14 -5.34
C SER A 114 19.36 3.56 -5.47
N GLU A 115 19.36 4.35 -4.41
CA GLU A 115 20.39 5.38 -4.22
C GLU A 115 20.79 5.48 -2.74
N PRO A 116 21.99 4.98 -2.36
CA PRO A 116 22.63 5.39 -1.14
C PRO A 116 23.36 6.73 -1.36
N ASP A 117 23.02 7.69 -0.51
CA ASP A 117 23.65 8.99 -0.33
C ASP A 117 25.18 8.88 -0.13
N VAL A 118 25.97 9.40 -1.08
CA VAL A 118 27.39 9.76 -0.90
C VAL A 118 27.70 11.09 -1.63
N LYS A 119 27.57 12.18 -0.87
CA LYS A 119 28.37 13.43 -0.82
C LYS A 119 28.74 14.20 -2.12
N GLN A 120 28.51 15.52 -2.03
CA GLN A 120 28.94 16.63 -2.90
C GLN A 120 30.43 16.54 -3.34
N THR A 121 30.73 16.78 -4.63
CA THR A 121 31.38 18.01 -5.18
C THR A 121 31.35 18.06 -6.73
N ASP A 122 31.01 19.25 -7.25
CA ASP A 122 31.38 19.96 -8.49
C ASP A 122 31.32 19.37 -9.93
N GLU A 123 30.41 19.99 -10.71
CA GLU A 123 30.50 20.53 -12.09
C GLU A 123 31.03 19.68 -13.28
N ASN A 124 30.13 19.23 -14.19
CA ASN A 124 29.90 19.84 -15.52
C ASN A 124 28.94 19.06 -16.46
N LYS A 125 28.30 19.81 -17.36
CA LYS A 125 27.11 19.55 -18.20
C LYS A 125 27.27 18.46 -19.29
N THR A 126 26.18 17.73 -19.61
CA THR A 126 25.42 17.78 -20.90
C THR A 126 24.23 16.81 -20.88
N SER A 127 23.10 17.26 -21.43
CA SER A 127 21.73 16.73 -21.29
C SER A 127 21.17 16.10 -22.57
N ILE A 128 20.68 14.86 -22.51
CA ILE A 128 19.63 14.24 -23.37
C ILE A 128 19.11 13.01 -22.59
N GLY A 129 17.84 12.69 -22.32
CA GLY A 129 16.52 13.30 -22.47
C GLY A 129 15.55 12.28 -21.83
N MET A 130 14.93 12.60 -20.69
CA MET A 130 14.05 11.68 -19.94
C MET A 130 12.60 12.14 -20.04
N LYS A 131 11.71 11.22 -20.44
CA LYS A 131 10.26 11.44 -20.53
C LYS A 131 9.67 11.54 -19.13
N SER A 132 8.91 12.60 -18.90
CA SER A 132 8.41 13.05 -17.59
C SER A 132 7.23 12.24 -17.07
N CYS A 133 7.36 11.70 -15.86
CA CYS A 133 6.22 11.52 -14.95
C CYS A 133 5.92 12.87 -14.26
N PRO A 134 4.65 13.24 -13.98
CA PRO A 134 4.32 14.61 -13.58
C PRO A 134 4.73 14.89 -12.13
N SER A 135 5.76 15.72 -11.94
CA SER A 135 6.16 16.24 -10.63
C SER A 135 5.49 17.60 -10.36
N PHE A 136 4.73 17.73 -9.28
CA PHE A 136 4.21 19.01 -8.80
C PHE A 136 5.21 19.68 -7.85
N SER A 137 5.92 20.69 -8.35
CA SER A 137 6.82 21.54 -7.56
C SER A 137 6.06 22.72 -6.93
N ARG A 138 6.33 23.02 -5.65
CA ARG A 138 5.92 24.28 -5.00
C ARG A 138 7.04 25.32 -5.09
N LYS A 139 6.68 26.60 -5.17
CA LYS A 139 7.54 27.74 -4.81
C LYS A 139 6.83 28.63 -3.78
N THR A 140 7.63 29.18 -2.87
CA THR A 140 7.28 30.10 -1.79
C THR A 140 7.90 31.49 -2.01
N ALA A 141 7.20 32.53 -1.55
CA ALA A 141 7.71 33.84 -1.09
C ALA A 141 6.62 34.45 -0.16
N SER A 142 6.86 34.64 1.16
CA SER A 142 7.35 35.86 1.87
C SER A 142 6.37 37.07 1.75
N SER A 143 5.89 37.82 2.76
CA SER A 143 6.10 37.97 4.22
C SER A 143 4.95 38.84 4.81
N MET A 144 4.60 38.72 6.11
CA MET A 144 4.64 39.83 7.09
C MET A 144 4.24 39.39 8.52
N VAL A 145 4.76 40.17 9.47
CA VAL A 145 4.98 39.94 10.91
C VAL A 145 3.77 40.27 11.80
N GLY A 146 3.62 39.55 12.91
CA GLY A 146 2.84 39.96 14.10
C GLY A 146 3.10 39.03 15.29
N ILE A 147 3.69 39.55 16.36
CA ILE A 147 4.19 38.84 17.57
C ILE A 147 3.10 38.76 18.66
N VAL A 148 2.83 37.56 19.22
CA VAL A 148 2.21 37.35 20.56
C VAL A 148 2.75 36.03 21.20
N PRO A 149 3.01 35.93 22.54
CA PRO A 149 3.80 34.86 23.18
C PRO A 149 3.05 33.55 23.52
N PRO A 150 3.76 32.49 23.96
CA PRO A 150 3.38 31.10 23.71
C PRO A 150 2.62 30.44 24.86
N SER A 151 1.64 29.58 24.54
CA SER A 151 1.16 28.55 25.44
C SER A 151 0.80 27.28 24.66
N LYS A 152 1.26 26.14 25.18
CA LYS A 152 1.53 24.86 24.52
C LYS A 152 0.30 24.20 23.87
N VAL A 153 0.22 24.16 22.53
CA VAL A 153 -0.65 23.22 21.79
C VAL A 153 -0.10 22.97 20.36
N LYS A 154 -0.36 21.75 19.84
CA LYS A 154 -0.47 21.29 18.41
C LYS A 154 0.74 20.48 17.91
N GLU A 155 0.59 19.47 17.05
CA GLU A 155 -0.10 19.41 15.74
C GLU A 155 -0.73 18.01 15.53
N LYS A 156 -1.96 17.76 15.05
CA LYS A 156 -2.82 18.31 13.98
C LYS A 156 -2.17 18.36 12.60
N TYR A 157 -2.06 17.19 11.96
CA TYR A 157 -1.91 17.09 10.51
C TYR A 157 -3.28 17.02 9.84
N ASN A 158 -3.60 18.07 9.09
CA ASN A 158 -4.79 18.16 8.22
C ASN A 158 -4.38 17.73 6.81
N PHE A 159 -4.98 16.67 6.29
CA PHE A 159 -5.05 16.45 4.85
C PHE A 159 -6.51 16.59 4.42
N SER A 160 -6.84 17.78 3.92
CA SER A 160 -8.16 18.09 3.37
C SER A 160 -8.06 18.05 1.85
N ASN A 161 -8.45 16.93 1.23
CA ASN A 161 -8.80 16.90 -0.18
C ASN A 161 -10.28 16.58 -0.31
N LYS A 162 -11.05 17.61 -0.66
CA LYS A 162 -12.47 17.56 -0.98
C LYS A 162 -12.58 17.21 -2.46
N ILE A 163 -12.78 15.93 -2.78
CA ILE A 163 -13.23 15.52 -4.11
C ILE A 163 -14.75 15.53 -4.10
N ARG A 164 -15.33 16.43 -4.89
CA ARG A 164 -16.76 16.50 -5.17
C ARG A 164 -17.00 15.57 -6.36
N VAL A 165 -17.50 14.36 -6.10
CA VAL A 165 -17.97 13.46 -7.16
C VAL A 165 -19.48 13.74 -7.31
N ASN A 166 -19.86 14.31 -8.45
CA ASN A 166 -21.26 14.37 -8.86
C ASN A 166 -21.62 12.98 -9.41
N TYR A 167 -22.68 12.38 -8.88
CA TYR A 167 -23.34 11.24 -9.49
C TYR A 167 -24.51 11.78 -10.30
N GLU A 168 -24.50 11.52 -11.60
CA GLU A 168 -25.64 11.69 -12.49
C GLU A 168 -26.21 10.30 -12.72
N TYR A 169 -27.47 10.09 -12.30
CA TYR A 169 -28.23 8.86 -12.50
C TYR A 169 -29.02 9.04 -13.80
N GLU A 170 -28.76 8.20 -14.79
CA GLU A 170 -29.69 8.01 -15.91
C GLU A 170 -30.79 7.04 -15.45
N GLU A 171 -32.03 7.50 -15.48
CA GLU A 171 -33.24 6.70 -15.32
C GLU A 171 -33.48 5.83 -16.57
N GLY A 172 -33.83 4.56 -16.38
CA GLY A 172 -34.31 3.64 -17.42
C GLY A 172 -33.57 2.29 -17.36
N ASP A 173 -34.19 1.12 -17.20
CA ASP A 173 -35.58 0.73 -17.38
C ASP A 173 -35.97 -0.40 -16.42
N SER A 174 -37.25 -0.43 -16.12
CA SER A 174 -37.95 -1.51 -15.42
C SER A 174 -37.99 -2.79 -16.24
N LEU A 175 -37.75 -3.94 -15.61
CA LEU A 175 -38.61 -5.15 -15.60
C LEU A 175 -38.01 -6.25 -14.70
#